data_AF-A0A8X6K8U6-F1
#
_entry.id   AF-A0A8X6K8U6-F1
#
_cell.length_a   1.000
_cell.length_b   1.000
_cell.length_c   1.000
_cell.angle_alpha   90.00
_cell.angle_beta   90.00
_cell.angle_gamma   90.00
#
_symmetry.space_group_name_H-M   'P 1'
#
loop_
_entity.id
_entity.type
_entity.pdbx_description
1 polymer ?
#
loop_
_entity_poly.entity_id
_entity_poly.type
_entity_poly.pdbx_seq_one_letter_code
_entity_poly.pdbx_strand_id
1 'polypeptide(L)'
;MTFHSNAVRFRRRSSLRRRLDDWRFLRSKRRKKVVAGEIDITGMWSNVQVSDGCPAPSSRSKHAMCVSPTGSIYLLGGRSANLPLKDLWKFDP
;
A
#
# COMPACT_ATOMS: atom_id res chain seq x y z
N MET A 1 61.62 13.99 51.63
CA MET A 1 60.22 14.39 51.41
C MET A 1 59.33 13.32 52.06
N THR A 2 59.04 13.43 53.36
CA THR A 2 57.90 14.11 54.03
C THR A 2 56.62 13.26 54.15
N PHE A 3 56.21 13.09 55.43
CA PHE A 3 54.88 12.86 56.04
C PHE A 3 54.06 11.62 55.62
N HIS A 4 53.81 10.64 56.51
CA HIS A 4 52.87 10.59 57.65
C HIS A 4 51.36 10.68 57.33
N SER A 5 50.64 9.71 57.93
CA SER A 5 49.27 9.77 58.47
C SER A 5 48.05 9.46 57.58
N ASN A 6 47.42 8.34 57.98
CA ASN A 6 46.01 8.16 58.40
C ASN A 6 44.87 8.79 57.59
N ALA A 7 43.92 7.94 57.17
CA ALA A 7 42.49 8.27 57.25
C ALA A 7 41.62 6.99 57.27
N VAL A 8 40.94 6.70 58.38
CA VAL A 8 39.50 6.94 58.61
C VAL A 8 38.59 5.77 58.16
N ARG A 9 38.00 5.11 59.17
CA ARG A 9 36.80 4.26 59.05
C ARG A 9 35.64 5.04 58.45
N PHE A 10 34.86 4.42 57.57
CA PHE A 10 33.43 4.72 57.50
C PHE A 10 32.60 3.48 57.17
N ARG A 11 31.65 3.19 58.06
CA ARG A 11 30.69 2.09 57.98
C ARG A 11 29.33 2.69 57.61
N ARG A 12 28.78 2.39 56.43
CA ARG A 12 27.33 2.52 56.14
C ARG A 12 26.94 1.42 55.13
N ARG A 13 26.32 0.34 55.60
CA ARG A 13 24.86 0.08 55.59
C ARG A 13 24.25 -0.07 54.19
N SER A 14 24.02 -1.33 53.84
CA SER A 14 22.78 -1.91 53.28
C SER A 14 22.18 -1.31 52.01
N SER A 15 22.28 -2.05 50.90
CA SER A 15 21.37 -1.87 49.76
C SER A 15 21.23 -3.13 48.91
N LEU A 16 20.69 -4.21 49.50
CA LEU A 16 20.18 -5.33 48.69
C LEU A 16 18.91 -5.89 49.34
N ARG A 17 17.77 -5.34 48.94
CA ARG A 17 16.54 -6.12 48.78
C ARG A 17 15.74 -5.47 47.66
N ARG A 18 15.76 -6.18 46.53
CA ARG A 18 14.91 -5.92 45.38
C ARG A 18 13.48 -6.37 45.71
N ARG A 19 12.57 -5.74 44.97
CA ARG A 19 11.35 -6.30 44.37
C ARG A 19 10.10 -6.38 45.24
N LEU A 20 8.99 -6.14 44.53
CA LEU A 20 7.59 -6.07 44.93
C LEU A 20 7.31 -4.66 45.47
N ASP A 21 6.64 -3.73 44.79
CA ASP A 21 5.69 -3.80 43.70
C ASP A 21 5.64 -2.41 43.05
N ASP A 22 5.74 -2.32 41.72
CA ASP A 22 5.40 -1.08 41.01
C ASP A 22 4.90 -1.38 39.59
N TRP A 23 4.01 -2.37 39.50
CA TRP A 23 3.37 -2.79 38.24
C TRP A 23 2.22 -1.89 37.78
N ARG A 24 2.02 -0.70 38.40
CA ARG A 24 0.82 0.12 38.16
C ARG A 24 1.01 1.44 37.43
N PHE A 25 2.22 1.82 37.00
CA PHE A 25 2.46 3.18 36.48
C PHE A 25 2.87 3.32 35.00
N LEU A 26 2.68 2.32 34.14
CA LEU A 26 2.98 2.48 32.70
C LEU A 26 1.85 2.01 31.76
N ARG A 27 0.58 2.24 32.13
CA ARG A 27 -0.53 2.28 31.15
C ARG A 27 -0.85 3.71 30.76
N SER A 28 0.06 4.36 30.06
CA SER A 28 -0.33 5.46 29.17
C SER A 28 0.71 5.66 28.08
N LYS A 29 0.79 4.70 27.16
CA LYS A 29 1.22 5.00 25.80
C LYS A 29 0.03 4.71 24.90
N ARG A 30 -0.72 5.77 24.60
CA ARG A 30 -1.75 5.82 23.57
C ARG A 30 -1.10 5.28 22.30
N ARG A 31 -1.33 4.00 22.00
CA ARG A 31 -0.88 3.38 20.74
C ARG A 31 -1.61 4.16 19.65
N LYS A 32 -0.88 5.01 18.92
CA LYS A 32 -1.38 5.52 17.64
C LYS A 32 -1.61 4.27 16.79
N LYS A 33 -2.88 3.92 16.57
CA LYS A 33 -3.25 2.91 15.59
C LYS A 33 -2.89 3.55 14.25
N VAL A 34 -1.69 3.26 13.76
CA VAL A 34 -1.36 3.50 12.37
C VAL A 34 -2.29 2.58 11.60
N VAL A 35 -3.37 3.15 11.08
CA VAL A 35 -4.22 2.46 10.11
C VAL A 35 -3.31 2.36 8.89
N ALA A 36 -2.69 1.19 8.71
CA ALA A 36 -2.12 0.84 7.43
C ALA A 36 -3.26 1.08 6.42
N GLY A 37 -3.04 1.98 5.47
CA GLY A 37 -4.02 2.21 4.40
C GLY A 37 -4.39 0.84 3.86
N GLU A 38 -5.67 0.51 3.97
CA GLU A 38 -6.20 -0.75 3.45
C GLU A 38 -5.96 -0.69 1.96
N ILE A 39 -4.94 -1.44 1.52
CA ILE A 39 -4.68 -1.62 0.10
C ILE A 39 -5.87 -2.44 -0.35
N ASP A 40 -6.76 -1.84 -1.14
CA ASP A 40 -7.84 -2.56 -1.77
C ASP A 40 -7.22 -3.52 -2.80
N ILE A 41 -6.84 -4.69 -2.30
CA ILE A 41 -6.30 -5.81 -3.09
C ILE A 41 -7.41 -6.49 -3.90
N THR A 42 -8.66 -6.06 -3.73
CA THR A 42 -9.81 -6.55 -4.48
C THR A 42 -10.00 -5.67 -5.71
N GLY A 43 -9.12 -5.81 -6.71
CA GLY A 43 -9.34 -5.20 -8.01
C GLY A 43 -10.69 -5.65 -8.57
N MET A 44 -11.73 -4.82 -8.41
CA MET A 44 -13.09 -5.14 -8.82
C MET A 44 -13.20 -4.98 -10.33
N TRP A 45 -13.53 -6.08 -11.00
CA TRP A 45 -13.89 -6.05 -12.42
C TRP A 45 -15.22 -5.32 -12.59
N SER A 46 -15.25 -4.32 -13.45
CA SER A 46 -16.46 -3.59 -13.84
C SER A 46 -16.54 -3.46 -15.36
N ASN A 47 -17.76 -3.28 -15.87
CA ASN A 47 -18.00 -3.08 -17.29
C ASN A 47 -17.86 -1.60 -17.65
N VAL A 48 -17.04 -1.29 -18.65
CA VAL A 48 -16.89 0.08 -19.17
C VAL A 48 -18.11 0.42 -20.03
N GLN A 49 -18.85 1.45 -19.64
CA GLN A 49 -19.97 1.95 -20.43
C GLN A 49 -19.47 2.87 -21.54
N VAL A 50 -20.10 2.76 -22.71
CA VAL A 50 -19.93 3.71 -23.81
C VAL A 50 -21.04 4.77 -23.69
N SER A 51 -20.75 6.03 -24.00
CA SER A 51 -21.75 7.11 -23.98
C SER A 51 -22.98 6.77 -24.84
N ASP A 52 -24.15 7.17 -24.37
CA ASP A 52 -25.42 6.88 -25.04
C ASP A 52 -25.43 7.39 -26.49
N GLY A 53 -25.78 6.51 -27.42
CA GLY A 53 -25.85 6.81 -28.84
C GLY A 53 -24.50 6.78 -29.57
N CYS A 54 -23.37 6.54 -28.89
CA CYS A 54 -22.10 6.32 -29.56
C CYS A 54 -22.03 4.90 -30.16
N PRO A 55 -21.52 4.75 -31.40
CA PRO A 55 -21.35 3.44 -32.01
C PRO A 55 -20.30 2.63 -31.24
N ALA A 56 -20.58 1.35 -31.03
CA ALA A 56 -19.64 0.39 -30.46
C ALA A 56 -19.18 -0.60 -31.54
N PRO A 57 -17.95 -1.13 -31.47
CA PRO A 57 -17.52 -2.17 -32.38
C PRO A 57 -18.39 -3.41 -32.24
N SER A 58 -18.66 -4.07 -33.37
CA SER A 58 -19.27 -5.39 -33.37
C SER A 58 -18.38 -6.44 -32.68
N SER A 59 -19.02 -7.52 -32.22
CA SER A 59 -18.33 -8.69 -31.68
C SER A 59 -17.26 -9.20 -32.67
N ARG A 60 -16.03 -9.34 -32.16
CA ARG A 60 -14.84 -9.65 -32.95
C ARG A 60 -13.81 -10.46 -32.17
N SER A 61 -13.03 -11.26 -32.89
CA SER A 61 -11.90 -12.04 -32.35
C SER A 61 -10.63 -11.79 -33.17
N LYS A 62 -9.46 -12.21 -32.65
CA LYS A 62 -8.15 -12.08 -33.31
C LYS A 62 -7.82 -10.64 -33.78
N HIS A 63 -8.26 -9.65 -33.00
CA HIS A 63 -7.98 -8.23 -33.23
C HIS A 63 -6.68 -7.83 -32.52
N ALA A 64 -6.12 -6.67 -32.89
CA ALA A 64 -4.99 -6.07 -32.19
C ALA A 64 -5.43 -4.81 -31.43
N MET A 65 -4.87 -4.58 -30.25
CA MET A 65 -5.13 -3.39 -29.43
C MET A 65 -3.83 -2.74 -28.96
N CYS A 66 -3.83 -1.42 -28.85
CA CYS A 66 -2.76 -0.65 -28.22
C CYS A 66 -3.33 0.58 -27.50
N VAL A 67 -2.53 1.13 -26.58
CA VAL A 67 -2.87 2.34 -25.83
C VAL A 67 -1.92 3.46 -26.24
N SER A 68 -2.47 4.65 -26.46
CA SER A 68 -1.69 5.84 -26.80
C SER A 68 -1.04 6.44 -25.55
N PRO A 69 0.02 7.26 -25.69
CA PRO A 69 0.55 8.06 -24.58
C PRO A 69 -0.48 9.02 -23.96
N THR A 70 -1.53 9.38 -24.70
CA THR A 70 -2.63 10.24 -24.22
C THR A 70 -3.74 9.46 -23.51
N GLY A 71 -3.62 8.13 -23.41
CA GLY A 71 -4.61 7.26 -22.76
C GLY A 71 -5.75 6.76 -23.65
N SER A 72 -5.79 7.15 -24.93
CA SER A 72 -6.77 6.61 -25.88
C SER A 72 -6.45 5.16 -26.23
N ILE A 73 -7.47 4.32 -26.37
CA ILE A 73 -7.33 2.91 -26.74
C ILE A 73 -7.66 2.75 -28.21
N TYR A 74 -6.78 2.10 -28.96
CA TYR A 74 -7.00 1.75 -30.36
C TYR A 74 -7.27 0.27 -30.52
N LEU A 75 -8.21 -0.06 -31.40
CA LEU A 75 -8.63 -1.41 -31.74
C LEU A 75 -8.67 -1.56 -33.26
N LEU A 76 -7.82 -2.44 -33.79
CA LEU A 76 -7.65 -2.63 -35.24
C LEU A 76 -8.17 -4.00 -35.68
N GLY A 77 -9.09 -3.98 -36.65
CA GLY A 77 -9.56 -5.13 -37.41
C GLY A 77 -10.09 -6.27 -36.55
N GLY A 78 -9.73 -7.49 -36.94
CA GLY A 78 -10.18 -8.74 -36.34
C GLY A 78 -11.10 -9.51 -37.29
N ARG A 79 -11.90 -10.42 -36.72
CA ARG A 79 -12.87 -11.23 -37.48
C ARG A 79 -14.20 -11.25 -36.76
N SER A 80 -15.27 -10.94 -37.48
CA SER A 80 -16.64 -11.10 -37.01
C SER A 80 -17.27 -12.30 -37.72
N ALA A 81 -17.63 -13.32 -36.96
CA ALA A 81 -18.10 -14.62 -37.47
C ALA A 81 -17.26 -15.13 -38.66
N ASN A 82 -17.73 -14.89 -39.88
CA ASN A 82 -17.11 -15.37 -41.12
C ASN A 82 -16.36 -14.31 -41.92
N LEU A 83 -16.42 -13.03 -41.53
CA LEU A 83 -15.87 -11.91 -42.29
C LEU A 83 -14.65 -11.29 -41.59
N PRO A 84 -13.53 -11.05 -42.30
CA PRO A 84 -12.44 -10.25 -41.79
C PRO A 84 -12.88 -8.78 -41.70
N LEU A 85 -12.61 -8.16 -40.56
CA LEU A 85 -12.84 -6.74 -40.33
C LEU A 85 -11.58 -5.95 -40.67
N LYS A 86 -11.75 -4.82 -41.35
CA LYS A 86 -10.68 -3.89 -41.74
C LYS A 86 -10.93 -2.48 -41.21
N ASP A 87 -11.68 -2.38 -40.12
CA ASP A 87 -12.03 -1.13 -39.43
C ASP A 87 -11.00 -0.80 -38.34
N LEU A 88 -10.89 0.48 -38.01
CA LEU A 88 -10.09 0.99 -36.89
C LEU A 88 -11.01 1.76 -35.94
N TRP A 89 -10.96 1.40 -34.66
CA TRP A 89 -11.71 2.04 -33.59
C TRP A 89 -10.77 2.76 -32.64
N LYS A 90 -11.24 3.88 -32.11
CA LYS A 90 -10.59 4.67 -31.07
C LYS A 90 -11.58 4.87 -29.94
N PHE A 91 -11.15 4.56 -28.73
CA PHE A 91 -11.87 4.87 -27.50
C PHE A 91 -11.11 5.98 -26.78
N ASP A 92 -11.83 7.03 -26.46
CA ASP A 92 -11.34 8.10 -25.62
C ASP A 92 -11.77 7.83 -24.16
N PRO A 93 -10.87 8.04 -23.18
CA PRO A 93 -11.14 7.77 -21.77
C PRO A 93 -12.14 8.75 -21.14
#